data_AF-A0A929J4L5-F1
#
_entry.id   AF-A0A929J4L5-F1
#
_cell.length_a   1.000
_cell.length_b   1.000
_cell.length_c   1.000
_cell.angle_alpha   90.00
_cell.angle_beta   90.00
_cell.angle_gamma   90.00
#
_symmetry.space_group_name_H-M   'P 1'
#
loop_
_entity.id
_entity.type
_entity.pdbx_description
1 polymer ?
#
loop_
_entity_poly.entity_id
_entity_poly.type
_entity_poly.pdbx_seq_one_letter_code
_entity_poly.pdbx_strand_id
1 'polypeptide(L)'
;MDAELLIKRANRIFSPLPVAMPNSENDTAERIALGEKLFFEKRLSINDTQSCASCHRLKDGFAGVDNLATSPGAKDELGNRNSPTVLNAGWQDSQFWD
;
A
#
# COMPACT_ATOMS: atom_id res chain seq x y z
N MET A 1 13.45 -27.85 -20.28
CA MET A 1 14.17 -26.65 -19.80
C MET A 1 14.69 -26.99 -18.42
N ASP A 2 15.98 -26.77 -18.15
CA ASP A 2 16.56 -27.05 -16.84
C ASP A 2 16.08 -26.01 -15.81
N ALA A 3 15.43 -26.48 -14.74
CA ALA A 3 14.86 -25.63 -13.70
C ALA A 3 15.95 -24.84 -12.94
N GLU A 4 17.14 -25.42 -12.78
CA GLU A 4 18.26 -24.77 -12.09
C GLU A 4 18.77 -23.57 -12.89
N LEU A 5 18.88 -23.74 -14.21
CA LEU A 5 19.21 -22.65 -15.13
C LEU A 5 18.15 -21.53 -15.10
N LEU A 6 16.86 -21.87 -15.00
CA LEU A 6 15.78 -20.88 -14.95
C LEU A 6 15.83 -20.06 -13.64
N ILE A 7 16.02 -20.71 -12.50
CA ILE A 7 16.15 -20.05 -11.19
C ILE A 7 17.37 -19.11 -11.18
N LYS A 8 18.51 -19.58 -11.69
CA LYS A 8 19.74 -18.76 -11.76
C LYS A 8 19.55 -17.51 -12.63
N ARG A 9 18.71 -17.57 -13.66
CA ARG A 9 18.35 -16.41 -14.47
C ARG A 9 17.41 -15.46 -13.74
N ALA A 10 16.38 -16.00 -13.05
CA ALA A 10 15.44 -15.19 -12.29
C ALA A 10 16.14 -14.35 -11.21
N ASN A 11 17.07 -14.95 -10.47
CA ASN A 11 17.82 -14.29 -9.39
C ASN A 11 18.79 -13.20 -9.86
N ARG A 12 18.97 -12.99 -11.17
CA ARG A 12 19.73 -11.85 -11.71
C ARG A 12 18.88 -10.60 -11.93
N ILE A 13 17.55 -10.76 -11.94
CA ILE A 13 16.59 -9.70 -12.27
C ILE A 13 15.69 -9.43 -11.07
N PHE A 14 15.28 -10.48 -10.35
CA PHE A 14 14.37 -10.42 -9.22
C PHE A 14 15.07 -10.84 -7.94
N SER A 15 14.54 -10.32 -6.83
CA SER A 15 14.95 -10.66 -5.48
C SER A 15 13.71 -10.93 -4.62
N PRO A 16 13.82 -11.77 -3.58
CA PRO A 16 12.76 -11.87 -2.59
C PRO A 16 12.59 -10.53 -1.87
N LEU A 17 11.39 -10.27 -1.35
CA LEU A 17 11.13 -9.10 -0.51
C LEU A 17 12.01 -9.16 0.76
N PRO A 18 12.73 -8.08 1.10
CA PRO A 18 13.47 -8.00 2.36
C PRO A 18 12.54 -8.03 3.58
N VAL A 19 13.11 -8.39 4.74
CA VAL A 19 12.34 -8.57 6.00
C VAL A 19 11.85 -7.24 6.59
N ALA A 20 12.58 -6.14 6.36
CA ALA A 20 12.25 -4.82 6.87
C ALA A 20 12.07 -3.84 5.70
N MET A 21 11.10 -2.94 5.81
CA MET A 21 10.85 -1.90 4.80
C MET A 21 12.03 -0.90 4.76
N PRO A 22 12.28 -0.24 3.61
CA PRO A 22 13.27 0.83 3.55
C PRO A 22 12.92 1.92 4.56
N ASN A 23 13.94 2.46 5.23
CA ASN A 23 13.80 3.54 6.19
C ASN A 23 12.98 3.18 7.44
N SER A 24 12.72 1.89 7.68
CA SER A 24 11.99 1.43 8.87
C SER A 24 12.91 1.06 10.04
N GLU A 25 14.19 1.41 9.99
CA GLU A 25 15.20 0.99 10.98
C GLU A 25 14.96 1.63 12.35
N ASN A 26 14.24 2.76 12.37
CA ASN A 26 13.91 3.53 13.57
C ASN A 26 12.41 3.50 13.91
N ASP A 27 11.62 2.60 13.30
CA ASP A 27 10.23 2.39 13.69
C ASP A 27 10.17 1.74 15.08
N THR A 28 9.53 2.43 16.03
CA THR A 28 9.20 1.84 17.33
C THR A 28 7.83 1.17 17.29
N ALA A 29 7.57 0.25 18.20
CA ALA A 29 6.27 -0.40 18.33
C ALA A 29 5.13 0.63 18.53
N GLU A 30 5.39 1.70 19.28
CA GLU A 30 4.44 2.79 19.52
C GLU A 30 4.17 3.58 18.23
N ARG A 31 5.20 3.82 17.41
CA ARG A 31 5.04 4.51 16.12
C ARG A 31 4.21 3.68 15.15
N ILE A 32 4.47 2.38 15.07
CA ILE A 32 3.71 1.43 14.25
C ILE A 32 2.24 1.40 14.71
N ALA A 33 2.00 1.26 16.03
CA ALA A 33 0.65 1.24 16.59
C ALA A 33 -0.10 2.57 16.38
N LEU A 34 0.59 3.70 16.44
CA LEU A 34 0.02 5.00 16.11
C LEU A 34 -0.34 5.07 14.62
N GLY A 35 0.57 4.66 13.73
CA GLY A 35 0.33 4.62 12.30
C GLY A 35 -0.88 3.76 11.93
N GLU A 36 -1.01 2.59 12.55
CA GLU A 36 -2.18 1.71 12.38
C GLU A 36 -3.47 2.44 12.78
N LYS A 37 -3.51 3.10 13.95
CA LYS A 37 -4.68 3.88 14.38
C LYS A 37 -5.02 4.97 13.36
N LEU A 38 -4.03 5.73 12.91
CA LEU A 38 -4.22 6.80 11.93
C LEU A 38 -4.71 6.28 10.57
N PHE A 39 -4.24 5.11 10.12
CA PHE A 39 -4.65 4.50 8.86
C PHE A 39 -6.17 4.22 8.81
N PHE A 40 -6.77 3.92 9.97
CA PHE A 40 -8.20 3.69 10.12
C PHE A 40 -8.99 4.90 10.67
N GLU A 41 -8.33 6.01 11.01
CA GLU A 41 -8.95 7.19 11.60
C GLU A 41 -9.70 8.02 10.55
N LYS A 42 -11.00 8.24 10.78
CA LYS A 42 -11.83 8.99 9.84
C LYS A 42 -11.83 10.50 10.10
N ARG A 43 -11.55 10.91 11.34
CA ARG A 43 -11.52 12.32 11.76
C ARG A 43 -10.41 13.15 11.11
N LEU A 44 -9.54 12.53 10.31
CA LEU A 44 -8.56 13.22 9.48
C LEU A 44 -9.16 13.73 8.16
N SER A 45 -10.32 13.21 7.74
CA SER A 45 -11.04 13.70 6.57
C SER A 45 -11.88 14.94 6.90
N ILE A 46 -12.15 15.78 5.90
CA ILE A 46 -12.85 17.06 6.06
C ILE A 46 -14.27 16.94 6.65
N ASN A 47 -14.88 15.77 6.60
CA ASN A 47 -16.24 15.49 7.07
C ASN A 47 -16.35 14.20 7.89
N ASP A 48 -15.25 13.71 8.44
CA ASP A 48 -15.20 12.54 9.32
C ASP A 48 -15.71 11.21 8.71
N THR A 49 -15.77 11.08 7.38
CA THR A 49 -16.30 9.88 6.71
C THR A 49 -15.21 8.93 6.18
N GLN A 50 -14.02 9.46 5.87
CA GLN A 50 -12.97 8.75 5.12
C GLN A 50 -11.69 8.58 5.93
N SER A 51 -11.04 7.43 5.76
CA SER A 51 -9.67 7.14 6.23
C SER A 51 -8.83 6.55 5.10
N CYS A 52 -7.53 6.35 5.32
CA CYS A 52 -6.65 5.67 4.36
C CYS A 52 -7.22 4.30 3.95
N ALA A 53 -7.75 3.56 4.93
CA ALA A 53 -8.34 2.23 4.74
C ALA A 53 -9.62 2.20 3.89
N SER A 54 -10.20 3.36 3.56
CA SER A 54 -11.41 3.40 2.74
C SER A 54 -11.15 3.08 1.27
N CYS A 55 -10.04 3.60 0.72
CA CYS A 55 -9.61 3.32 -0.66
C CYS A 55 -8.53 2.23 -0.71
N HIS A 56 -7.72 2.12 0.35
CA HIS A 56 -6.65 1.12 0.44
C HIS A 56 -7.02 -0.02 1.39
N ARG A 57 -7.99 -0.85 0.98
CA ARG A 57 -8.66 -1.80 1.88
C ARG A 57 -7.79 -3.03 2.16
N LEU A 58 -7.38 -3.21 3.41
CA LEU A 58 -6.56 -4.35 3.85
C LEU A 58 -7.37 -5.59 4.27
N LYS A 59 -8.68 -5.44 4.47
CA LYS A 59 -9.58 -6.51 4.94
C LYS A 59 -10.38 -7.12 3.80
N ASP A 60 -11.09 -8.21 4.08
CA ASP A 60 -12.05 -8.86 3.18
C ASP A 60 -11.47 -9.30 1.82
N GLY A 61 -10.17 -9.59 1.76
CA GLY A 61 -9.49 -10.05 0.54
C GLY A 61 -9.15 -8.96 -0.47
N PHE A 62 -9.27 -7.68 -0.11
CA PHE A 62 -9.05 -6.55 -1.02
C PHE A 62 -7.57 -6.21 -1.29
N ALA A 63 -6.62 -6.85 -0.60
CA ALA A 63 -5.17 -6.73 -0.86
C ALA A 63 -4.65 -5.28 -1.00
N GLY A 64 -5.23 -4.34 -0.26
CA GLY A 64 -4.81 -2.93 -0.23
C GLY A 64 -5.41 -2.03 -1.31
N VAL A 65 -6.43 -2.48 -2.05
CA VAL A 65 -7.17 -1.67 -3.05
C VAL A 65 -8.68 -1.64 -2.76
N ASP A 66 -9.45 -0.86 -3.50
CA ASP A 66 -10.92 -0.82 -3.40
C ASP A 66 -11.65 -1.55 -4.55
N ASN A 67 -10.90 -2.02 -5.55
CA ASN A 67 -11.38 -2.66 -6.79
C ASN A 67 -12.28 -1.74 -7.65
N LEU A 68 -12.08 -0.43 -7.57
CA LEU A 68 -12.77 0.56 -8.42
C LEU A 68 -11.83 1.12 -9.49
N ALA A 69 -12.40 1.63 -10.60
CA ALA A 69 -11.62 2.34 -11.61
C ALA A 69 -10.96 3.61 -11.02
N THR A 70 -11.73 4.33 -10.21
CA THR A 70 -11.31 5.50 -9.42
C THR A 70 -12.08 5.50 -8.11
N SER A 71 -11.46 5.95 -7.02
CA SER A 71 -12.10 5.94 -5.71
C SER A 71 -12.99 7.16 -5.47
N PRO A 72 -14.12 7.03 -4.76
CA PRO A 72 -14.83 8.18 -4.23
C PRO A 72 -13.99 8.85 -3.13
N GLY A 73 -13.99 10.18 -3.12
CA GLY A 73 -13.44 10.98 -2.05
C GLY A 73 -14.44 11.22 -0.92
N ALA A 74 -14.03 12.00 0.08
CA ALA A 74 -14.83 12.27 1.28
C ALA A 74 -16.22 12.86 0.99
N LYS A 75 -16.39 13.59 -0.12
CA LYS A 75 -17.66 14.19 -0.57
C LYS A 75 -18.35 13.40 -1.68
N ASP A 76 -18.03 12.12 -1.82
CA ASP A 76 -18.53 11.20 -2.86
C ASP A 76 -18.17 11.58 -4.30
N GLU A 77 -17.34 12.60 -4.50
CA GLU A 77 -16.76 12.94 -5.79
C GLU A 77 -15.69 11.90 -6.18
N LEU A 78 -15.77 11.36 -7.40
CA LEU A 78 -14.78 10.42 -7.89
C LEU A 78 -13.46 11.13 -8.21
N GLY A 79 -12.35 10.50 -7.82
CA GLY A 79 -11.02 10.90 -8.28
C GLY A 79 -10.81 10.68 -9.78
N ASN A 80 -9.64 11.07 -10.26
CA ASN A 80 -9.24 10.92 -11.67
C ASN A 80 -8.25 9.77 -11.91
N ARG A 81 -7.86 9.04 -10.85
CA ARG A 81 -6.91 7.93 -10.91
C ARG A 81 -7.37 6.76 -10.06
N ASN A 82 -6.91 5.57 -10.43
CA ASN A 82 -7.03 4.39 -9.60
C ASN A 82 -6.16 4.52 -8.34
N SER A 83 -6.69 4.07 -7.20
CA SER A 83 -5.93 3.94 -5.96
C SER A 83 -5.10 2.65 -5.98
N PRO A 84 -3.76 2.74 -6.06
CA PRO A 84 -2.90 1.55 -6.07
C PRO A 84 -2.88 0.86 -4.70
N THR A 85 -2.36 -0.37 -4.64
CA THR A 85 -2.18 -1.03 -3.35
C THR A 85 -1.13 -0.34 -2.48
N VAL A 86 -1.37 -0.28 -1.17
CA VAL A 86 -0.35 0.15 -0.18
C VAL A 86 0.63 -0.97 0.16
N LEU A 87 0.34 -2.22 -0.20
CA LEU A 87 1.22 -3.35 0.06
C LEU A 87 2.52 -3.20 -0.75
N ASN A 88 3.65 -3.23 -0.06
CA ASN A 88 5.00 -3.04 -0.62
C ASN A 88 5.25 -1.67 -1.26
N ALA A 89 4.35 -0.69 -1.13
CA ALA A 89 4.49 0.62 -1.76
C ALA A 89 5.78 1.37 -1.36
N GLY A 90 6.26 1.18 -0.14
CA GLY A 90 7.52 1.78 0.32
C GLY A 90 8.79 1.24 -0.36
N TRP A 91 8.70 0.18 -1.16
CA TRP A 91 9.79 -0.30 -2.03
C TRP A 91 9.78 0.32 -3.43
N GLN A 92 8.75 1.09 -3.79
CA GLN A 92 8.68 1.73 -5.10
C GLN A 92 9.60 2.95 -5.14
N ASP A 93 10.42 3.05 -6.19
CA ASP A 93 11.34 4.18 -6.41
C ASP A 93 10.61 5.53 -6.57
N SER A 94 9.38 5.47 -7.08
CA SER A 94 8.48 6.62 -7.25
C SER A 94 7.11 6.29 -6.68
N GLN A 95 6.45 7.29 -6.10
CA GLN A 95 5.09 7.18 -5.61
C GLN A 95 4.12 7.84 -6.59
N PHE A 96 2.88 7.36 -6.61
CA PHE A 96 1.82 7.83 -7.51
C PHE A 96 2.15 7.64 -9.00
N TRP A 97 1.22 8.08 -9.85
CA TRP A 97 1.33 7.97 -11.30
C TRP A 97 2.14 9.09 -11.95
N ASP A 98 2.33 10.23 -11.26
CA ASP A 98 3.12 11.39 -11.67
C ASP A 98 3.63 12.18 -10.46
#